data_AF-A0A7Y2SRT7-F1
#
_entry.id   AF-A0A7Y2SRT7-F1
#
_cell.length_a   1.000
_cell.length_b   1.000
_cell.length_c   1.000
_cell.angle_alpha   90.00
_cell.angle_beta   90.00
_cell.angle_gamma   90.00
#
_symmetry.space_group_name_H-M   'P 1'
#
loop_
_entity.id
_entity.type
_entity.pdbx_description
1 polymer ?
#
loop_
_entity_poly.entity_id
_entity_poly.type
_entity_poly.pdbx_seq_one_letter_code
_entity_poly.pdbx_strand_id
1 'polypeptide(L)'
;MPAYWLLKSEPDAYSYDDLERDGATVWDGVANNAALMYIRRVQPGDQALIYHTGDERRAVGLAEIVSAAYPDPKLGDPRLVVMDLRPMRRLPRPVALAEVKADPFFADFALVRQGRLSVVPVTAEQWARLLGMAG
;
A
#
# COMPACT_ATOMS: atom_id res chain seq x y z
N MET A 1 12.24 8.45 -11.43
CA MET A 1 10.78 8.30 -11.25
C MET A 1 10.58 7.45 -10.00
N PRO A 2 9.60 7.76 -9.14
CA PRO A 2 9.34 6.98 -7.92
C PRO A 2 8.93 5.54 -8.27
N ALA A 3 9.22 4.59 -7.38
CA ALA A 3 8.59 3.27 -7.46
C ALA A 3 7.17 3.34 -6.87
N TYR A 4 6.32 2.39 -7.25
CA TYR A 4 4.92 2.34 -6.85
C TYR A 4 4.63 1.07 -6.06
N TRP A 5 3.83 1.24 -5.02
CA TRP A 5 3.49 0.19 -4.07
C TRP A 5 1.99 0.15 -3.82
N LEU A 6 1.50 -0.98 -3.32
CA LEU A 6 0.16 -1.09 -2.74
C LEU A 6 0.31 -1.63 -1.32
N LEU A 7 -0.31 -0.91 -0.39
CA LEU A 7 -0.27 -1.16 1.05
C LEU A 7 -1.69 -1.48 1.51
N LYS A 8 -1.90 -2.67 2.07
CA LYS A 8 -3.19 -3.11 2.59
C LYS A 8 -3.31 -2.78 4.07
N SER A 9 -4.42 -2.16 4.45
CA SER A 9 -4.81 -1.97 5.85
C SER A 9 -6.27 -2.38 6.05
N GLU A 10 -6.59 -2.91 7.23
CA GLU A 10 -7.99 -3.06 7.64
C GLU A 10 -8.45 -1.72 8.22
N PRO A 11 -9.54 -1.12 7.70
CA PRO A 11 -9.95 0.23 8.09
C PRO A 11 -10.33 0.33 9.58
N ASP A 12 -10.80 -0.76 10.18
CA ASP A 12 -11.10 -0.81 11.62
C ASP A 12 -9.84 -0.76 12.51
N ALA A 13 -8.68 -1.10 11.96
CA ALA A 13 -7.39 -1.04 12.66
C ALA A 13 -6.66 0.27 12.36
N TYR A 14 -6.54 0.65 11.09
CA TYR A 14 -5.95 1.92 10.67
C TYR A 14 -6.42 2.29 9.25
N SER A 15 -7.36 3.23 9.15
CA SER A 15 -7.94 3.68 7.89
C SER A 15 -7.09 4.77 7.21
N TYR A 16 -7.43 5.08 5.94
CA TYR A 16 -6.87 6.26 5.29
C TYR A 16 -7.31 7.58 5.96
N ASP A 17 -8.46 7.60 6.62
CA ASP A 17 -8.93 8.77 7.38
C ASP A 17 -8.03 9.01 8.60
N ASP A 18 -7.57 7.92 9.24
CA ASP A 18 -6.58 7.99 10.32
C ASP A 18 -5.25 8.56 9.81
N LEU A 19 -4.77 8.07 8.66
CA LEU A 19 -3.55 8.58 8.04
C LEU A 19 -3.63 10.09 7.73
N GLU A 20 -4.78 10.54 7.19
CA GLU A 20 -5.00 11.97 6.93
C GLU A 20 -5.02 12.80 8.21
N ARG A 21 -5.70 12.32 9.26
CA ARG A 21 -5.75 13.00 10.56
C ARG A 21 -4.36 13.09 11.18
N ASP A 22 -3.60 12.01 11.14
CA ASP A 22 -2.31 11.92 11.84
C ASP A 22 -1.19 12.61 11.05
N GLY A 23 -1.35 12.77 9.73
CA GLY A 23 -0.42 13.47 8.84
C GLY A 23 0.88 12.69 8.54
N ALA A 24 1.21 11.69 9.33
CA ALA A 24 2.21 10.66 9.06
C ALA A 24 1.99 9.45 9.97
N THR A 25 2.47 8.29 9.56
CA THR A 25 2.47 7.09 10.40
C THR A 25 3.65 6.18 10.12
N VAL A 26 3.95 5.31 11.08
CA VAL A 26 4.84 4.16 10.90
C VAL A 26 4.00 3.01 10.35
N TRP A 27 4.37 2.48 9.18
CA TRP A 27 3.74 1.27 8.63
C TRP A 27 4.27 0.02 9.33
N ASP A 28 3.63 -0.33 10.45
CA ASP A 28 3.99 -1.48 11.28
C ASP A 28 3.06 -2.68 11.08
N GLY A 29 3.21 -3.71 11.93
CA GLY A 29 2.33 -4.90 11.92
C GLY A 29 2.59 -5.91 10.79
N VAL A 30 3.56 -5.67 9.90
CA VAL A 30 3.88 -6.57 8.79
C VAL A 30 4.84 -7.68 9.22
N ALA A 31 4.33 -8.91 9.29
CA ALA A 31 5.12 -10.10 9.63
C ALA A 31 5.38 -11.05 8.45
N ASN A 32 4.72 -10.85 7.30
CA ASN A 32 4.91 -11.73 6.14
C ASN A 32 6.30 -11.50 5.49
N ASN A 33 7.09 -12.57 5.36
CA ASN A 33 8.46 -12.50 4.82
C ASN A 33 8.55 -11.86 3.42
N ALA A 34 7.59 -12.14 2.52
CA ALA A 34 7.60 -11.54 1.19
C ALA A 34 7.27 -10.04 1.25
N ALA A 35 6.32 -9.64 2.10
CA ALA A 35 5.99 -8.22 2.32
C ALA A 35 7.19 -7.49 2.94
N LEU A 36 7.83 -8.10 3.93
CA LEU A 36 9.06 -7.62 4.55
C LEU A 36 10.21 -7.45 3.54
N MET A 37 10.33 -8.35 2.56
CA MET A 37 11.29 -8.18 1.46
C MET A 37 10.95 -6.98 0.58
N TYR A 38 9.67 -6.68 0.34
CA TYR A 38 9.25 -5.49 -0.40
C TYR A 38 9.47 -4.21 0.39
N ILE A 39 9.12 -4.17 1.69
CA ILE A 39 9.39 -3.02 2.56
C ILE A 39 10.87 -2.66 2.52
N ARG A 40 11.78 -3.65 2.58
CA ARG A 40 13.24 -3.39 2.47
C ARG A 40 13.70 -2.70 1.20
N ARG A 41 12.90 -2.73 0.13
CA ARG A 41 13.24 -2.15 -1.17
C ARG A 41 12.68 -0.75 -1.36
N VAL A 42 11.79 -0.29 -0.49
CA VAL A 42 11.22 1.05 -0.57
C VAL A 42 12.30 2.10 -0.39
N GLN A 43 12.09 3.25 -1.01
CA GLN A 43 12.93 4.42 -0.85
C GLN A 43 12.07 5.65 -0.51
N PRO A 44 12.62 6.64 0.22
CA PRO A 44 11.96 7.93 0.37
C PRO A 44 11.59 8.53 -1.00
N GLY A 45 10.36 9.02 -1.12
CA GLY A 45 9.78 9.55 -2.35
C GLY A 45 9.02 8.53 -3.19
N ASP A 46 9.10 7.24 -2.87
CA ASP A 46 8.22 6.23 -3.46
C ASP A 46 6.75 6.51 -3.09
N GLN A 47 5.83 6.09 -3.96
CA GLN A 47 4.40 6.31 -3.77
C GLN A 47 3.67 5.00 -3.52
N ALA A 48 2.62 5.07 -2.72
CA ALA A 48 1.83 3.92 -2.36
C ALA A 48 0.33 4.17 -2.53
N LEU A 49 -0.37 3.18 -3.04
CA LEU A 49 -1.82 3.10 -3.00
C LEU A 49 -2.23 2.48 -1.66
N ILE A 50 -3.01 3.21 -0.87
CA ILE A 50 -3.62 2.66 0.34
C ILE A 50 -4.89 1.90 -0.07
N TYR A 51 -4.91 0.62 0.27
CA TYR A 51 -5.98 -0.30 -0.05
C TYR A 51 -6.64 -0.79 1.24
N HIS A 52 -7.91 -0.48 1.41
CA HIS A 52 -8.72 -1.06 2.48
C HIS A 52 -9.04 -2.52 2.14
N THR A 53 -8.62 -3.43 3.02
CA THR A 53 -8.90 -4.87 2.94
C THR A 53 -10.10 -5.23 3.81
N GLY A 54 -10.34 -6.52 4.06
CA GLY A 54 -11.49 -6.98 4.86
C GLY A 54 -12.78 -6.90 4.05
N ASP A 55 -13.78 -6.19 4.55
CA ASP A 55 -15.09 -6.07 3.89
C ASP A 55 -15.13 -4.96 2.83
N GLU A 56 -14.27 -3.94 2.95
CA GLU A 56 -14.28 -2.82 2.00
C GLU A 56 -13.68 -3.13 0.64
N ARG A 57 -12.54 -3.85 0.62
CA ARG A 57 -11.82 -4.36 -0.57
C ARG A 57 -11.69 -3.34 -1.71
N ARG A 58 -11.08 -2.19 -1.43
CA ARG A 58 -10.95 -1.09 -2.40
C ARG A 58 -9.70 -0.25 -2.16
N ALA A 59 -9.14 0.30 -3.23
CA ALA A 59 -8.15 1.36 -3.14
C ALA A 59 -8.84 2.69 -2.83
N VAL A 60 -8.28 3.49 -1.92
CA VAL A 60 -8.96 4.69 -1.38
C VAL A 60 -8.13 5.97 -1.48
N GLY A 61 -6.81 5.87 -1.44
CA GLY A 61 -5.95 7.05 -1.38
C GLY A 61 -4.51 6.75 -1.73
N LEU A 62 -3.72 7.82 -1.82
CA LEU A 62 -2.30 7.78 -2.14
C LEU A 62 -1.50 8.28 -0.93
N ALA A 63 -0.38 7.62 -0.68
CA ALA A 63 0.59 8.01 0.33
C ALA A 63 1.99 8.10 -0.31
N GLU A 64 2.86 8.85 0.35
CA GLU A 64 4.29 8.93 0.01
C GLU A 64 5.07 8.26 1.13
N ILE A 65 6.01 7.40 0.76
CA ILE A 65 6.98 6.81 1.68
C ILE A 65 8.05 7.85 1.95
N VAL A 66 8.28 8.18 3.22
CA VAL A 66 9.18 9.27 3.63
C VAL A 66 10.45 8.79 4.33
N SER A 67 10.57 7.48 4.59
CA SER A 67 11.77 6.86 5.12
C SER A 67 12.20 5.65 4.27
N ALA A 68 13.48 5.29 4.35
CA ALA A 68 13.89 3.93 4.01
C ALA A 68 13.38 2.97 5.09
N ALA A 69 13.40 1.66 4.82
CA ALA A 69 13.05 0.66 5.82
C ALA A 69 14.03 0.67 6.99
N TYR A 70 13.52 0.54 8.21
CA TYR A 70 14.32 0.43 9.44
C TYR A 70 13.71 -0.62 10.39
N PRO A 71 14.52 -1.20 11.30
CA PRO A 71 14.01 -2.15 12.30
C PRO A 71 12.85 -1.57 13.12
N ASP A 72 11.82 -2.37 13.37
CA ASP A 72 10.70 -1.95 14.21
C ASP A 72 11.19 -1.67 15.65
N PRO A 73 11.14 -0.42 16.13
CA PRO A 73 11.59 -0.06 17.46
C PRO A 73 10.77 -0.73 18.58
N LYS A 74 9.56 -1.23 18.26
CA LYS A 74 8.67 -1.88 19.23
C LYS A 74 9.00 -3.37 19.46
N LEU A 75 9.67 -4.02 18.52
CA LEU A 75 9.74 -5.50 18.48
C LEU A 75 11.12 -6.08 18.82
N GLY A 76 12.17 -5.27 18.86
CA GLY A 76 13.53 -5.73 19.19
C GLY A 76 14.13 -6.78 18.23
N ASP A 77 13.42 -7.12 17.14
CA ASP A 77 13.86 -8.05 16.10
C ASP A 77 14.25 -7.26 14.83
N PRO A 78 15.54 -7.21 14.44
CA PRO A 78 15.98 -6.46 13.27
C PRO A 78 15.45 -7.01 11.93
N ARG A 79 14.81 -8.19 11.93
CA ARG A 79 14.16 -8.76 10.75
C ARG A 79 12.76 -8.21 10.54
N LEU A 80 12.14 -7.65 11.56
CA LEU A 80 10.87 -6.96 11.41
C LEU A 80 11.18 -5.50 11.14
N VAL A 81 10.83 -5.04 9.96
CA VAL A 81 11.14 -3.68 9.50
C VAL A 81 9.85 -2.95 9.20
N VAL A 82 9.90 -1.65 9.42
CA VAL A 82 8.83 -0.70 9.19
C VAL A 82 9.35 0.41 8.28
N MET A 83 8.44 1.28 7.84
CA MET A 83 8.73 2.48 7.06
C MET A 83 7.74 3.56 7.43
N ASP A 84 8.14 4.82 7.29
CA ASP A 84 7.26 5.96 7.51
C ASP A 84 6.57 6.35 6.21
N LEU A 85 5.30 6.72 6.31
CA LEU A 85 4.53 7.30 5.21
C LEU A 85 3.73 8.52 5.66
N ARG A 86 3.39 9.38 4.70
CA ARG A 86 2.47 10.50 4.87
C ARG A 86 1.35 10.43 3.84
N PRO A 87 0.12 10.90 4.16
CA PRO A 87 -0.94 11.01 3.17
C PRO A 87 -0.53 11.98 2.05
N MET A 88 -0.95 11.69 0.83
CA MET A 88 -0.84 12.62 -0.30
C MET A 88 -2.21 13.19 -0.67
N ARG A 89 -3.10 12.32 -1.18
CA ARG A 89 -4.45 12.70 -1.61
C ARG A 89 -5.33 11.46 -1.70
N ARG A 90 -6.63 11.65 -1.48
CA ARG A 90 -7.64 10.63 -1.83
C ARG A 90 -7.69 10.40 -3.33
N LEU A 91 -8.09 9.18 -3.68
CA LEU A 91 -8.54 8.91 -5.04
C LEU A 91 -9.86 9.67 -5.29
N PRO A 92 -10.11 10.22 -6.49
CA PRO A 92 -11.36 10.91 -6.79
C PRO A 92 -12.59 10.02 -6.57
N ARG A 93 -12.47 8.72 -6.91
CA ARG A 93 -13.34 7.67 -6.39
C ARG A 93 -12.53 6.46 -5.93
N PRO A 94 -13.02 5.69 -4.94
CA PRO A 94 -12.44 4.40 -4.62
C PRO A 94 -12.52 3.42 -5.80
N VAL A 95 -11.51 2.56 -5.93
CA VAL A 95 -11.47 1.51 -6.96
C VAL A 95 -11.61 0.15 -6.28
N ALA A 96 -12.74 -0.53 -6.50
CA ALA A 96 -13.03 -1.80 -5.85
C ALA A 96 -12.22 -2.95 -6.46
N LEU A 97 -11.88 -3.96 -5.65
CA LEU A 97 -11.20 -5.17 -6.13
C LEU A 97 -11.96 -5.88 -7.25
N ALA A 98 -13.29 -5.83 -7.21
CA ALA A 98 -14.13 -6.40 -8.26
C ALA A 98 -13.88 -5.73 -9.62
N GLU A 99 -13.72 -4.41 -9.65
CA GLU A 99 -13.37 -3.66 -10.87
C GLU A 99 -11.97 -4.02 -11.34
N VAL A 100 -10.99 -4.09 -10.42
CA VAL A 100 -9.61 -4.49 -10.77
C VAL A 100 -9.59 -5.91 -11.35
N LYS A 101 -10.35 -6.85 -10.79
CA LYS A 101 -10.46 -8.22 -11.30
C LYS A 101 -11.20 -8.34 -12.62
N ALA A 102 -12.09 -7.39 -12.93
CA ALA A 102 -12.86 -7.40 -14.17
C ALA A 102 -12.03 -6.92 -15.37
N ASP A 103 -10.96 -6.14 -15.15
CA ASP A 103 -10.03 -5.72 -16.20
C ASP A 103 -8.91 -6.77 -16.38
N PRO A 104 -8.85 -7.48 -17.52
CA PRO A 104 -7.85 -8.52 -17.78
C PRO A 104 -6.40 -8.02 -17.71
N PHE A 105 -6.19 -6.70 -17.83
CA PHE A 105 -4.88 -6.08 -17.68
C PHE A 105 -4.24 -6.40 -16.31
N PHE A 106 -5.05 -6.55 -15.25
CA PHE A 106 -4.55 -6.84 -13.90
C PHE A 106 -4.46 -8.34 -13.58
N ALA A 107 -4.61 -9.23 -14.56
CA ALA A 107 -4.56 -10.68 -14.32
C ALA A 107 -3.27 -11.11 -13.59
N ASP A 108 -2.14 -10.46 -13.91
CA ASP A 108 -0.84 -10.71 -13.29
C ASP A 108 -0.50 -9.81 -12.11
N PHE A 109 -1.41 -8.91 -11.73
CA PHE A 109 -1.16 -8.02 -10.61
C PHE A 109 -1.16 -8.77 -9.28
N ALA A 110 -0.17 -8.50 -8.43
CA ALA A 110 -0.02 -9.17 -7.13
C ALA A 110 -1.23 -8.99 -6.22
N LEU A 111 -1.96 -7.87 -6.31
CA LEU A 111 -3.25 -7.68 -5.61
C LEU A 111 -4.27 -8.79 -5.95
N VAL A 112 -4.31 -9.21 -7.22
CA VAL A 112 -5.23 -10.24 -7.74
C VAL A 112 -4.72 -11.64 -7.42
N ARG A 113 -3.42 -11.89 -7.64
CA ARG A 113 -2.80 -13.22 -7.52
C ARG A 113 -2.44 -13.61 -6.09
N GLN A 114 -2.16 -12.64 -5.22
CA GLN A 114 -1.60 -12.86 -3.89
C GLN A 114 -2.42 -12.12 -2.83
N GLY A 115 -3.67 -12.56 -2.62
CA GLY A 115 -4.64 -11.89 -1.74
C GLY A 115 -4.16 -11.66 -0.31
N ARG A 116 -3.34 -12.57 0.24
CA ARG A 116 -2.80 -12.51 1.61
C ARG A 116 -1.58 -11.60 1.78
N LEU A 117 -1.00 -11.10 0.69
CA LEU A 117 0.20 -10.27 0.76
C LEU A 117 -0.19 -8.80 0.97
N SER A 118 0.31 -8.17 2.03
CA SER A 118 -0.10 -6.83 2.48
C SER A 118 0.68 -5.69 1.86
N VAL A 119 1.92 -5.93 1.40
CA VAL A 119 2.76 -4.96 0.70
C VAL A 119 3.20 -5.58 -0.61
N VAL A 120 2.86 -4.95 -1.73
CA VAL A 120 3.17 -5.46 -3.06
C VAL A 120 3.67 -4.36 -4.00
N PRO A 121 4.58 -4.67 -4.93
CA PRO A 121 4.97 -3.72 -5.96
C PRO A 121 3.84 -3.52 -6.97
N VAL A 122 3.79 -2.33 -7.55
CA VAL A 122 2.87 -1.94 -8.62
C VAL A 122 3.73 -1.45 -9.79
N THR A 123 3.50 -1.97 -11.00
CA THR A 123 4.22 -1.44 -12.16
C THR A 123 3.70 -0.05 -12.53
N ALA A 124 4.48 0.73 -13.29
CA ALA A 124 4.05 2.06 -13.72
C ALA A 124 2.75 2.01 -14.55
N GLU A 125 2.58 0.97 -15.36
CA GLU A 125 1.39 0.75 -16.18
C GLU A 125 0.18 0.36 -15.33
N GLN A 126 0.37 -0.52 -14.34
CA GLN A 126 -0.66 -0.86 -13.35
C GLN A 126 -1.08 0.36 -12.53
N TRP A 127 -0.13 1.17 -12.10
CA TRP A 127 -0.36 2.41 -11.39
C TRP A 127 -1.20 3.39 -12.22
N ALA A 128 -0.74 3.69 -13.44
CA ALA A 128 -1.45 4.59 -14.35
C ALA A 128 -2.86 4.10 -14.67
N ARG A 129 -3.03 2.79 -14.89
CA ARG A 129 -4.34 2.19 -15.15
C ARG A 129 -5.27 2.29 -13.94
N LEU A 130 -4.78 2.01 -12.72
CA LEU A 130 -5.56 2.16 -11.48
C LEU A 130 -5.99 3.60 -11.24
N LEU A 131 -5.08 4.56 -11.46
CA LEU A 131 -5.43 5.97 -11.35
C LEU A 131 -6.47 6.37 -12.39
N GLY A 132 -6.35 5.92 -13.64
CA GLY A 132 -7.34 6.18 -14.68
C GLY A 132 -8.71 5.55 -14.38
N MET A 133 -8.76 4.41 -13.69
CA MET A 133 -10.01 3.87 -13.17
C MET A 133 -10.61 4.80 -12.13
N ALA A 134 -9.79 5.36 -11.24
CA ALA A 134 -10.21 6.22 -10.14
C ALA A 134 -10.72 7.62 -10.55
N GLY A 135 -10.63 7.98 -11.84
CA GLY A 135 -11.06 9.27 -12.39
C GLY A 135 -10.01 10.36 -12.23
#